data_AF-A0A7K4MTV5-F1
#
_entry.id   AF-A0A7K4MTV5-F1
#
_cell.length_a   1.000
_cell.length_b   1.000
_cell.length_c   1.000
_cell.angle_alpha   90.00
_cell.angle_beta   90.00
_cell.angle_gamma   90.00
#
_symmetry.space_group_name_H-M   'P 1'
#
loop_
_entity.id
_entity.type
_entity.pdbx_description
1 polymer ?
#
loop_
_entity_poly.entity_id
_entity_poly.type
_entity_poly.pdbx_seq_one_letter_code
_entity_poly.pdbx_strand_id
1 'polypeptide(L)'
;MIASILLSSGSELNDAQDTSPEVVAPLVQDEPISIIDKLKFTDKSVLVVAPLLTANAYRYQGFYDTFRGDCDESCLSLQLDTKIRFGYTSSNNALVYFNNLGIPLIDDYTASLNPEIFSQYKKIIMLHNEYVTIEFYEAIINHPNVYFMYPNALYAEIDLTDGVMTLIKGKGYPKDDPPPTVNAFDWEFENTHPDEYDLECIDFKWKKIGNGYQLNCYPEVVIFEKTEIMDFIFEDR
;
A
#
# COMPACT_ATOMS: atom_id res chain seq x y z
N MET A 1 9.74 38.67 17.74
CA MET A 1 8.62 37.78 17.41
C MET A 1 8.94 37.13 16.08
N ILE A 2 9.54 35.97 16.10
CA ILE A 2 9.75 35.15 14.90
C ILE A 2 8.62 34.13 14.95
N ALA A 3 7.73 34.18 13.96
CA ALA A 3 6.63 33.24 13.82
C ALA A 3 7.23 31.85 13.57
N SER A 4 7.02 30.95 14.53
CA SER A 4 7.21 29.52 14.32
C SER A 4 6.16 29.06 13.31
N ILE A 5 6.59 28.87 12.06
CA ILE A 5 5.80 28.12 11.08
C ILE A 5 5.88 26.67 11.55
N LEU A 6 4.80 26.20 12.17
CA LEU A 6 4.53 24.78 12.36
C LEU A 6 4.53 24.15 10.96
N LEU A 7 5.57 23.37 10.66
CA LEU A 7 5.54 22.41 9.58
C LEU A 7 4.49 21.36 9.98
N SER A 8 3.23 21.54 9.59
CA SER A 8 2.30 20.43 9.54
C SER A 8 2.93 19.37 8.65
N SER A 9 3.09 18.15 9.15
CA SER A 9 3.66 17.05 8.39
C SER A 9 2.99 16.94 7.03
N GLY A 10 3.76 16.74 5.95
CA GLY A 10 3.24 16.68 4.58
C GLY A 10 2.09 15.70 4.37
N SER A 11 1.95 14.68 5.23
CA SER A 11 0.80 13.77 5.26
C SER A 11 -0.53 14.46 5.60
N GLU A 12 -0.56 15.36 6.59
CA GLU A 12 -1.79 16.07 7.01
C GLU A 12 -2.27 17.08 5.95
N LEU A 13 -1.33 17.71 5.24
CA LEU A 13 -1.65 18.61 4.13
C LEU A 13 -2.19 17.86 2.90
N ASN A 14 -1.77 16.60 2.73
CA ASN A 14 -2.20 15.75 1.62
C ASN A 14 -3.53 15.03 1.93
N ASP A 15 -3.79 14.63 3.19
CA ASP A 15 -5.11 14.15 3.62
C ASP A 15 -6.19 15.23 3.44
N ALA A 16 -5.84 16.51 3.65
CA ALA A 16 -6.77 17.62 3.39
C ALA A 16 -7.09 17.84 1.89
N GLN A 17 -6.31 17.26 0.98
CA GLN A 17 -6.56 17.25 -0.46
C GLN A 17 -7.32 16.00 -0.92
N ASP A 18 -7.41 14.96 -0.09
CA ASP A 18 -8.25 13.80 -0.36
C ASP A 18 -9.72 14.12 -0.06
N THR A 19 -10.50 14.34 -1.12
CA THR A 19 -11.94 14.67 -1.02
C THR A 19 -12.86 13.45 -1.19
N SER A 20 -12.28 12.25 -1.37
CA SER A 20 -13.06 11.04 -1.63
C SER A 20 -13.79 10.52 -0.39
N PRO A 21 -14.85 9.72 -0.58
CA PRO A 21 -15.49 9.04 0.54
C PRO A 21 -14.47 8.14 1.25
N GLU A 22 -14.45 8.20 2.58
CA GLU A 22 -13.58 7.37 3.42
C GLU A 22 -13.91 5.88 3.27
N VAL A 23 -12.90 5.05 3.03
CA VAL A 23 -13.00 3.59 3.10
C VAL A 23 -12.60 3.11 4.48
N VAL A 24 -13.43 2.23 5.07
CA VAL A 24 -13.19 1.62 6.39
C VAL A 24 -13.11 0.11 6.23
N ALA A 25 -12.12 -0.52 6.85
CA ALA A 25 -12.05 -1.99 6.90
C ALA A 25 -13.13 -2.59 7.83
N PRO A 26 -13.60 -3.84 7.62
CA PRO A 26 -13.30 -4.72 6.49
C PRO A 26 -14.00 -4.25 5.20
N LEU A 27 -13.39 -4.51 4.05
CA LEU A 27 -13.92 -4.12 2.74
C LEU A 27 -15.17 -4.96 2.43
N VAL A 28 -16.35 -4.45 2.74
CA VAL A 28 -17.64 -5.10 2.46
C VAL A 28 -18.06 -4.77 1.03
N GLN A 29 -18.29 -5.80 0.21
CA GLN A 29 -18.87 -5.67 -1.12
C GLN A 29 -20.40 -5.63 -1.02
N ASP A 30 -21.01 -4.45 -1.22
CA ASP A 30 -22.46 -4.30 -1.37
C ASP A 30 -22.81 -3.98 -2.85
N GLU A 31 -23.66 -4.78 -3.50
CA GLU A 31 -24.08 -4.69 -4.91
C GLU A 31 -25.31 -3.75 -5.15
N PRO A 32 -25.67 -3.27 -6.39
CA PRO A 32 -25.17 -3.68 -7.72
C PRO A 32 -24.78 -2.54 -8.69
N ILE A 33 -23.65 -2.71 -9.39
CA ILE A 33 -23.33 -2.09 -10.69
C ILE A 33 -23.48 -3.15 -11.80
N SER A 34 -23.76 -2.68 -13.02
CA SER A 34 -24.05 -3.45 -14.24
C SER A 34 -23.31 -4.81 -14.35
N ILE A 35 -24.09 -5.87 -14.57
CA ILE A 35 -23.64 -7.28 -14.70
C ILE A 35 -22.60 -7.46 -15.82
N ILE A 36 -22.55 -6.57 -16.81
CA ILE A 36 -21.66 -6.71 -17.98
C ILE A 36 -20.19 -6.40 -17.62
N ASP A 37 -19.95 -5.52 -16.64
CA ASP A 37 -18.57 -5.17 -16.22
C ASP A 37 -18.01 -6.15 -15.18
N LYS A 38 -18.87 -6.71 -14.32
CA LYS A 38 -18.49 -7.78 -13.37
C LYS A 38 -17.98 -9.04 -14.06
N LEU A 39 -18.52 -9.38 -15.23
CA LEU A 39 -18.12 -10.57 -15.98
C LEU A 39 -16.66 -10.52 -16.48
N LYS A 40 -16.00 -9.35 -16.49
CA LYS A 40 -14.56 -9.24 -16.80
C LYS A 40 -13.65 -9.56 -15.61
N PHE A 41 -14.15 -9.41 -14.39
CA PHE A 41 -13.37 -9.53 -13.14
C PHE A 41 -13.77 -10.72 -12.26
N THR A 42 -14.74 -11.53 -12.70
CA THR A 42 -15.00 -12.86 -12.12
C THR A 42 -14.07 -13.91 -12.73
N ASP A 43 -13.77 -14.96 -11.94
CA ASP A 43 -12.92 -16.12 -12.27
C ASP A 43 -11.41 -15.92 -12.01
N LYS A 44 -11.07 -15.38 -10.82
CA LYS A 44 -9.69 -15.35 -10.31
C LYS A 44 -8.69 -14.67 -11.27
N SER A 45 -9.14 -13.66 -12.02
CA SER A 45 -8.30 -12.94 -12.97
C SER A 45 -7.42 -11.90 -12.27
N VAL A 46 -8.00 -11.12 -11.34
CA VAL A 46 -7.35 -10.01 -10.65
C VAL A 46 -7.73 -10.00 -9.17
N LEU A 47 -6.75 -9.72 -8.31
CA LEU A 47 -6.94 -9.43 -6.90
C LEU A 47 -6.21 -8.13 -6.54
N VAL A 48 -6.89 -7.21 -5.85
CA VAL A 48 -6.28 -5.98 -5.33
C VAL A 48 -5.99 -6.16 -3.84
N VAL A 49 -4.79 -5.78 -3.41
CA VAL A 49 -4.33 -5.91 -2.02
C VAL A 49 -4.37 -4.55 -1.33
N ALA A 50 -5.26 -4.41 -0.33
CA ALA A 50 -5.42 -3.20 0.46
C ALA A 50 -4.34 -3.09 1.55
N PRO A 51 -3.79 -1.89 1.82
CA PRO A 51 -2.65 -1.71 2.70
C PRO A 51 -3.05 -1.44 4.16
N LEU A 52 -3.71 -2.41 4.81
CA LEU A 52 -4.23 -2.28 6.18
C LEU A 52 -3.09 -2.19 7.22
N LEU A 53 -2.04 -2.96 7.03
CA LEU A 53 -0.84 -2.91 7.88
C LEU A 53 -0.18 -1.53 7.79
N THR A 54 -0.08 -0.98 6.58
CA THR A 54 0.46 0.37 6.37
C THR A 54 -0.45 1.43 6.99
N ALA A 55 -1.78 1.34 6.83
CA ALA A 55 -2.70 2.23 7.53
C ALA A 55 -2.46 2.22 9.05
N ASN A 56 -2.23 1.04 9.64
CA ASN A 56 -1.93 0.91 11.06
C ASN A 56 -0.56 1.49 11.45
N ALA A 57 0.46 1.35 10.61
CA ALA A 57 1.79 1.92 10.86
C ALA A 57 1.78 3.48 10.83
N TYR A 58 0.92 4.08 10.02
CA TYR A 58 0.81 5.54 9.87
C TYR A 58 -0.18 6.21 10.83
N ARG A 59 -0.95 5.43 11.60
CA ARG A 59 -1.92 5.99 12.56
C ARG A 59 -1.20 6.70 13.71
N TYR A 60 -1.94 7.52 14.46
CA TYR A 60 -1.44 8.11 15.70
C TYR A 60 -1.00 7.02 16.70
N GLN A 61 0.18 7.18 17.30
CA GLN A 61 0.89 6.15 18.07
C GLN A 61 1.24 4.89 17.25
N GLY A 62 1.48 5.08 15.96
CA GLY A 62 2.03 4.08 15.04
C GLY A 62 3.53 4.26 14.80
N PHE A 63 4.09 3.43 13.93
CA PHE A 63 5.53 3.35 13.65
C PHE A 63 6.11 4.70 13.21
N TYR A 64 5.34 5.46 12.42
CA TYR A 64 5.80 6.73 11.87
C TYR A 64 6.03 7.81 12.94
N ASP A 65 5.38 7.72 14.10
CA ASP A 65 5.64 8.61 15.23
C ASP A 65 7.06 8.39 15.79
N THR A 66 7.55 7.14 15.80
CA THR A 66 8.95 6.86 16.17
C THR A 66 9.93 7.51 15.20
N PHE A 67 9.66 7.46 13.89
CA PHE A 67 10.54 8.04 12.88
C PHE A 67 10.51 9.57 12.83
N ARG A 68 9.39 10.19 13.24
CA ARG A 68 9.30 11.66 13.43
C ARG A 68 9.91 12.14 14.75
N GLY A 69 10.17 11.23 15.69
CA GLY A 69 10.67 11.56 17.04
C GLY A 69 9.56 11.94 18.02
N ASP A 70 8.30 11.68 17.68
CA ASP A 70 7.11 11.94 18.51
C ASP A 70 6.82 10.78 19.47
N CYS A 71 7.41 9.61 19.22
CA CYS A 71 7.33 8.42 20.07
C CYS A 71 8.69 7.71 20.19
N ASP A 72 8.86 6.90 21.23
CA ASP A 72 10.01 6.00 21.34
C ASP A 72 9.73 4.65 20.64
N GLU A 73 10.53 3.63 20.93
CA GLU A 73 10.38 2.29 20.34
C GLU A 73 9.09 1.57 20.79
N SER A 74 8.36 2.09 21.79
CA SER A 74 7.06 1.53 22.17
C SER A 74 6.02 1.63 21.04
N CYS A 75 6.15 2.61 20.14
CA CYS A 75 5.27 2.70 18.97
C CYS A 75 5.64 1.72 17.86
N LEU A 76 6.77 1.00 17.94
CA LEU A 76 7.15 -0.02 16.96
C LEU A 76 6.48 -1.38 17.20
N SER A 77 5.60 -1.48 18.20
CA SER A 77 4.75 -2.63 18.45
C SER A 77 3.35 -2.17 18.84
N LEU A 78 2.35 -2.50 18.02
CA LEU A 78 0.98 -1.97 18.19
C LEU A 78 -0.07 -3.05 17.97
N GLN A 79 -1.18 -2.97 18.71
CA GLN A 79 -2.37 -3.79 18.45
C GLN A 79 -3.01 -3.33 17.13
N LEU A 80 -3.18 -4.25 16.19
CA LEU A 80 -3.85 -3.95 14.93
C LEU A 80 -5.30 -3.51 15.15
N ASP A 81 -5.66 -2.41 14.50
CA ASP A 81 -7.05 -2.01 14.30
C ASP A 81 -7.51 -2.50 12.93
N THR A 82 -8.31 -3.55 12.92
CA THR A 82 -8.90 -4.12 11.70
C THR A 82 -10.06 -3.31 11.15
N LYS A 83 -10.44 -2.21 11.82
CA LYS A 83 -11.47 -1.25 11.40
C LYS A 83 -10.90 0.13 11.16
N ILE A 84 -9.58 0.22 10.97
CA ILE A 84 -8.92 1.47 10.66
C ILE A 84 -9.47 2.06 9.36
N ARG A 85 -9.47 3.39 9.29
CA ARG A 85 -9.78 4.14 8.08
C ARG A 85 -8.55 4.17 7.19
N PHE A 86 -8.75 3.97 5.90
CA PHE A 86 -7.72 4.24 4.92
C PHE A 86 -7.69 5.75 4.64
N GLY A 87 -6.49 6.32 4.54
CA GLY A 87 -6.27 7.70 4.13
C GLY A 87 -5.32 7.78 2.93
N TYR A 88 -4.77 8.97 2.69
CA TYR A 88 -3.84 9.23 1.59
C TYR A 88 -2.67 8.24 1.61
N THR A 89 -2.04 8.05 2.79
CA THR A 89 -0.87 7.19 2.96
C THR A 89 -1.20 5.69 2.84
N SER A 90 -2.45 5.32 2.67
CA SER A 90 -2.90 3.93 2.60
C SER A 90 -3.92 3.72 1.47
N SER A 91 -3.78 4.48 0.38
CA SER A 91 -4.44 4.22 -0.90
C SER A 91 -5.97 4.30 -0.91
N ASN A 92 -6.57 5.18 -0.11
CA ASN A 92 -8.02 5.35 -0.02
C ASN A 92 -8.70 5.52 -1.39
N ASN A 93 -8.17 6.38 -2.26
CA ASN A 93 -8.73 6.65 -3.59
C ASN A 93 -8.67 5.43 -4.52
N ALA A 94 -7.58 4.67 -4.49
CA ALA A 94 -7.50 3.40 -5.21
C ALA A 94 -8.55 2.41 -4.71
N LEU A 95 -8.73 2.30 -3.39
CA LEU A 95 -9.73 1.41 -2.80
C LEU A 95 -11.15 1.78 -3.24
N VAL A 96 -11.50 3.07 -3.20
CA VAL A 96 -12.79 3.56 -3.73
C VAL A 96 -12.93 3.19 -5.20
N TYR A 97 -11.90 3.44 -6.01
CA TYR A 97 -11.91 3.13 -7.45
C TYR A 97 -12.17 1.64 -7.72
N PHE A 98 -11.37 0.75 -7.12
CA PHE A 98 -11.47 -0.69 -7.35
C PHE A 98 -12.75 -1.29 -6.77
N ASN A 99 -13.22 -0.79 -5.62
CA ASN A 99 -14.49 -1.20 -5.03
C ASN A 99 -15.68 -0.83 -5.94
N ASN A 100 -15.67 0.37 -6.52
CA ASN A 100 -16.70 0.79 -7.48
C ASN A 100 -16.70 -0.05 -8.77
N LEU A 101 -15.56 -0.63 -9.15
CA LEU A 101 -15.48 -1.56 -10.28
C LEU A 101 -15.91 -3.00 -9.91
N GLY A 102 -16.14 -3.28 -8.62
CA GLY A 102 -16.47 -4.63 -8.15
C GLY A 102 -15.29 -5.60 -8.27
N ILE A 103 -14.05 -5.10 -8.30
CA ILE A 103 -12.86 -5.95 -8.33
C ILE A 103 -12.66 -6.57 -6.94
N PRO A 104 -12.31 -7.87 -6.85
CA PRO A 104 -11.99 -8.49 -5.57
C PRO A 104 -10.87 -7.76 -4.82
N LEU A 105 -11.12 -7.47 -3.55
CA LEU A 105 -10.20 -6.82 -2.63
C LEU A 105 -9.88 -7.76 -1.46
N ILE A 106 -8.64 -7.75 -1.00
CA ILE A 106 -8.22 -8.38 0.26
C ILE A 106 -7.25 -7.44 0.99
N ASP A 107 -7.32 -7.34 2.31
CA ASP A 107 -6.29 -6.64 3.07
C ASP A 107 -5.03 -7.49 3.28
N ASP A 108 -3.88 -6.82 3.35
CA ASP A 108 -2.57 -7.44 3.56
C ASP A 108 -2.45 -8.21 4.88
N TYR A 109 -3.16 -7.83 5.94
CA TYR A 109 -3.25 -8.63 7.17
C TYR A 109 -3.91 -9.99 6.92
N THR A 110 -5.11 -10.01 6.35
CA THR A 110 -5.86 -11.24 6.05
C THR A 110 -5.10 -12.11 5.05
N ALA A 111 -4.46 -11.51 4.06
CA ALA A 111 -3.61 -12.22 3.11
C ALA A 111 -2.34 -12.77 3.76
N SER A 112 -1.73 -12.08 4.73
CA SER A 112 -0.56 -12.58 5.48
C SER A 112 -0.89 -13.84 6.29
N LEU A 113 -2.12 -13.99 6.76
CA LEU A 113 -2.59 -15.21 7.44
C LEU A 113 -2.77 -16.40 6.48
N ASN A 114 -2.89 -16.15 5.18
CA ASN A 114 -3.04 -17.19 4.15
C ASN A 114 -2.43 -16.74 2.80
N PRO A 115 -1.09 -16.66 2.67
CA PRO A 115 -0.44 -16.11 1.47
C PRO A 115 -0.69 -16.93 0.20
N GLU A 116 -1.04 -18.21 0.35
CA GLU A 116 -1.40 -19.11 -0.75
C GLU A 116 -2.60 -18.64 -1.58
N ILE A 117 -3.39 -17.68 -1.07
CA ILE A 117 -4.47 -17.05 -1.82
C ILE A 117 -3.99 -16.40 -3.12
N PHE A 118 -2.76 -15.85 -3.15
CA PHE A 118 -2.23 -15.18 -4.33
C PHE A 118 -2.08 -16.12 -5.52
N SER A 119 -1.69 -17.37 -5.28
CA SER A 119 -1.54 -18.40 -6.33
C SER A 119 -2.85 -18.69 -7.08
N GLN A 120 -3.97 -18.31 -6.47
CA GLN A 120 -5.28 -18.54 -7.07
C GLN A 120 -5.59 -17.51 -8.15
N TYR A 121 -4.96 -16.34 -8.16
CA TYR A 121 -5.25 -15.25 -9.08
C TYR A 121 -4.21 -15.13 -10.19
N LYS A 122 -4.60 -14.65 -11.38
CA LYS A 122 -3.67 -14.48 -12.52
C LYS A 122 -2.86 -13.18 -12.43
N LYS A 123 -3.36 -12.18 -11.72
CA LYS A 123 -2.76 -10.86 -11.57
C LYS A 123 -3.04 -10.36 -10.16
N ILE A 124 -2.00 -9.87 -9.50
CA ILE A 124 -2.10 -9.18 -8.22
C ILE A 124 -1.83 -7.69 -8.44
N ILE A 125 -2.66 -6.83 -7.86
CA ILE A 125 -2.43 -5.38 -7.82
C ILE A 125 -2.12 -5.01 -6.37
N MET A 126 -0.88 -4.60 -6.14
CA MET A 126 -0.40 -4.08 -4.87
C MET A 126 -0.64 -2.58 -4.81
N LEU A 127 -1.25 -2.11 -3.72
CA LEU A 127 -1.40 -0.68 -3.43
C LEU A 127 -0.17 -0.20 -2.63
N HIS A 128 -0.31 0.76 -1.72
CA HIS A 128 0.79 1.24 -0.87
C HIS A 128 1.10 0.28 0.30
N ASN A 129 1.34 -1.00 0.00
CA ASN A 129 1.68 -2.03 0.98
C ASN A 129 3.16 -1.94 1.39
N GLU A 130 3.48 -0.94 2.20
CA GLU A 130 4.85 -0.65 2.67
C GLU A 130 5.35 -1.68 3.70
N TYR A 131 4.48 -2.04 4.65
CA TYR A 131 4.80 -2.97 5.75
C TYR A 131 4.17 -4.33 5.50
N VAL A 132 4.98 -5.39 5.45
CA VAL A 132 4.53 -6.76 5.15
C VAL A 132 5.28 -7.77 6.01
N THR A 133 4.69 -8.97 6.19
CA THR A 133 5.42 -10.11 6.77
C THR A 133 6.34 -10.74 5.74
N ILE A 134 7.31 -11.54 6.20
CA ILE A 134 8.23 -12.26 5.30
C ILE A 134 7.48 -13.26 4.41
N GLU A 135 6.47 -13.96 4.92
CA GLU A 135 5.70 -14.93 4.13
C GLU A 135 4.85 -14.24 3.06
N PHE A 136 4.28 -13.08 3.39
CA PHE A 136 3.57 -12.25 2.41
C PHE A 136 4.53 -11.77 1.32
N TYR A 137 5.70 -11.25 1.71
CA TYR A 137 6.74 -10.82 0.78
C TYR A 137 7.12 -11.94 -0.19
N GLU A 138 7.46 -13.12 0.33
CA GLU A 138 7.84 -14.29 -0.47
C GLU A 138 6.74 -14.69 -1.45
N ALA A 139 5.47 -14.68 -1.02
CA ALA A 139 4.36 -15.02 -1.89
C ALA A 139 4.18 -14.01 -3.04
N ILE A 140 4.37 -12.72 -2.78
CA ILE A 140 4.29 -11.66 -3.80
C ILE A 140 5.46 -11.74 -4.79
N ILE A 141 6.70 -11.85 -4.33
CA ILE A 141 7.85 -11.86 -5.25
C ILE A 141 7.89 -13.12 -6.14
N ASN A 142 7.32 -14.23 -5.67
CA ASN A 142 7.21 -15.47 -6.43
C ASN A 142 5.95 -15.52 -7.33
N HIS A 143 4.99 -14.61 -7.17
CA HIS A 143 3.83 -14.54 -8.04
C HIS A 143 4.23 -14.01 -9.43
N PRO A 144 3.84 -14.65 -10.55
CA PRO A 144 4.40 -14.36 -11.88
C PRO A 144 3.95 -13.01 -12.49
N ASN A 145 2.95 -12.36 -11.91
CA ASN A 145 2.31 -11.18 -12.49
C ASN A 145 1.74 -10.22 -11.43
N VAL A 146 2.57 -9.30 -10.96
CA VAL A 146 2.25 -8.33 -9.91
C VAL A 146 2.39 -6.91 -10.44
N TYR A 147 1.38 -6.09 -10.18
CA TYR A 147 1.34 -4.68 -10.53
C TYR A 147 1.48 -3.88 -9.24
N PHE A 148 2.64 -3.27 -9.04
CA PHE A 148 2.92 -2.38 -7.93
C PHE A 148 2.47 -0.97 -8.31
N MET A 149 1.27 -0.61 -7.87
CA MET A 149 0.63 0.65 -8.26
C MET A 149 1.16 1.86 -7.49
N TYR A 150 1.78 1.64 -6.33
CA TYR A 150 2.41 2.68 -5.53
C TYR A 150 3.90 2.36 -5.37
N PRO A 151 4.78 3.39 -5.34
CA PRO A 151 6.16 3.22 -4.92
C PRO A 151 6.22 2.82 -3.44
N ASN A 152 7.39 2.45 -2.94
CA ASN A 152 7.60 2.14 -1.51
C ASN A 152 6.79 0.92 -1.01
N ALA A 153 6.36 0.04 -1.92
CA ALA A 153 5.80 -1.26 -1.56
C ALA A 153 6.92 -2.24 -1.15
N LEU A 154 6.59 -3.19 -0.25
CA LEU A 154 7.54 -4.21 0.25
C LEU A 154 8.80 -3.59 0.89
N TYR A 155 8.64 -2.49 1.62
CA TYR A 155 9.75 -1.70 2.13
C TYR A 155 10.23 -2.18 3.50
N ALA A 156 9.29 -2.53 4.39
CA ALA A 156 9.57 -2.85 5.78
C ALA A 156 9.00 -4.23 6.16
N GLU A 157 9.78 -4.95 6.96
CA GLU A 157 9.43 -6.25 7.52
C GLU A 157 8.77 -6.08 8.89
N ILE A 158 7.66 -6.78 9.07
CA ILE A 158 6.94 -6.84 10.34
C ILE A 158 6.68 -8.27 10.78
N ASP A 159 6.52 -8.45 12.08
CA ASP A 159 5.95 -9.66 12.68
C ASP A 159 4.48 -9.44 13.04
N LEU A 160 3.68 -10.50 12.90
CA LEU A 160 2.27 -10.55 13.28
C LEU A 160 2.03 -11.70 14.27
N THR A 161 2.02 -11.40 15.56
CA THR A 161 1.75 -12.36 16.63
C THR A 161 0.55 -11.91 17.45
N ASP A 162 -0.49 -12.75 17.54
CA ASP A 162 -1.72 -12.47 18.32
C ASP A 162 -2.40 -11.11 17.99
N GLY A 163 -2.35 -10.70 16.72
CA GLY A 163 -2.90 -9.43 16.24
C GLY A 163 -2.06 -8.20 16.63
N VAL A 164 -0.88 -8.40 17.21
CA VAL A 164 0.12 -7.37 17.44
C VAL A 164 1.06 -7.30 16.24
N MET A 165 1.19 -6.11 15.68
CA MET A 165 2.09 -5.79 14.59
C MET A 165 3.37 -5.18 15.16
N THR A 166 4.52 -5.79 14.90
CA THR A 166 5.83 -5.33 15.41
C THR A 166 6.79 -5.09 14.26
N LEU A 167 7.47 -3.93 14.23
CA LEU A 167 8.51 -3.66 13.24
C LEU A 167 9.74 -4.52 13.51
N ILE A 168 10.16 -5.28 12.49
CA ILE A 168 11.38 -6.08 12.54
C ILE A 168 12.53 -5.31 11.90
N LYS A 169 12.31 -4.76 10.69
CA LYS A 169 13.37 -4.13 9.90
C LYS A 169 12.79 -3.15 8.87
N GLY A 170 13.47 -2.03 8.62
CA GLY A 170 13.08 -1.00 7.63
C GLY A 170 13.23 0.43 8.15
N LYS A 171 13.32 1.43 7.25
CA LYS A 171 13.42 2.88 7.56
C LYS A 171 14.46 3.22 8.66
N GLY A 172 15.64 2.63 8.56
CA GLY A 172 16.74 2.85 9.50
C GLY A 172 16.58 2.12 10.84
N TYR A 173 15.62 1.19 10.94
CA TYR A 173 15.46 0.29 12.06
C TYR A 173 15.88 -1.15 11.68
N PRO A 174 16.55 -1.90 12.59
CA PRO A 174 17.03 -1.44 13.89
C PRO A 174 18.22 -0.47 13.73
N LYS A 175 18.32 0.53 14.64
CA LYS A 175 19.27 1.65 14.51
C LYS A 175 20.74 1.22 14.58
N ASP A 176 20.99 0.06 15.17
CA ASP A 176 22.30 -0.54 15.40
C ASP A 176 22.74 -1.51 14.30
N ASP A 177 22.00 -1.61 13.19
CA ASP A 177 22.37 -2.38 12.00
C ASP A 177 23.10 -1.49 10.95
N PRO A 178 24.43 -1.63 10.76
CA PRO A 178 25.20 -0.85 9.79
C PRO A 178 25.41 -1.62 8.47
N PRO A 179 25.16 -1.00 7.30
CA PRO A 179 24.62 0.34 7.08
C PRO A 179 23.13 0.43 7.45
N PRO A 180 22.61 1.63 7.80
CA PRO A 180 21.21 1.80 8.15
C PRO A 180 20.30 1.13 7.12
N THR A 181 19.47 0.21 7.59
CA THR A 181 18.55 -0.51 6.71
C THR A 181 17.67 0.50 5.97
N VAL A 182 17.72 0.48 4.64
CA VAL A 182 16.79 1.24 3.80
C VAL A 182 15.55 0.37 3.57
N ASN A 183 15.67 -0.67 2.74
CA ASN A 183 14.66 -1.70 2.50
C ASN A 183 14.98 -2.97 3.33
N ALA A 184 13.97 -3.58 3.94
CA ALA A 184 14.16 -4.73 4.83
C ALA A 184 14.58 -6.03 4.12
N PHE A 185 14.08 -6.23 2.89
CA PHE A 185 14.15 -7.47 2.14
C PHE A 185 15.20 -7.46 1.03
N ASP A 186 16.00 -6.38 0.92
CA ASP A 186 16.93 -6.15 -0.18
C ASP A 186 16.27 -6.28 -1.56
N TRP A 187 15.01 -5.83 -1.66
CA TRP A 187 14.22 -5.91 -2.88
C TRP A 187 14.90 -5.14 -4.02
N GLU A 188 15.30 -5.84 -5.10
CA GLU A 188 16.12 -5.23 -6.16
C GLU A 188 15.38 -4.16 -6.98
N PHE A 189 14.05 -4.17 -6.92
CA PHE A 189 13.18 -3.20 -7.59
C PHE A 189 12.58 -2.18 -6.61
N GLU A 190 13.23 -1.92 -5.47
CA GLU A 190 12.91 -0.80 -4.59
C GLU A 190 12.81 0.51 -5.40
N ASN A 191 11.68 1.20 -5.33
CA ASN A 191 11.39 2.40 -6.11
C ASN A 191 10.87 3.58 -5.26
N THR A 192 11.13 3.62 -3.96
CA THR A 192 10.68 4.68 -3.06
C THR A 192 11.15 6.04 -3.53
N HIS A 193 12.46 6.21 -3.76
CA HIS A 193 13.01 7.50 -4.15
C HIS A 193 13.42 7.53 -5.64
N PRO A 194 13.03 8.57 -6.40
CA PRO A 194 12.23 9.73 -6.00
C PRO A 194 10.71 9.52 -6.10
N ASP A 195 10.26 8.36 -6.58
CA ASP A 195 8.92 8.16 -7.12
C ASP A 195 7.79 8.39 -6.08
N GLU A 196 8.03 8.22 -4.77
CA GLU A 196 7.04 8.48 -3.69
C GLU A 196 6.63 9.96 -3.56
N TYR A 197 7.44 10.88 -4.06
CA TYR A 197 7.18 12.32 -4.00
C TYR A 197 6.57 12.89 -5.29
N ASP A 198 6.48 12.10 -6.37
CA ASP A 198 5.83 12.53 -7.60
C ASP A 198 4.31 12.30 -7.49
N LEU A 199 3.59 13.31 -7.02
CA LEU A 199 2.14 13.25 -6.82
C LEU A 199 1.36 13.68 -8.07
N GLU A 200 2.01 14.43 -8.97
CA GLU A 200 1.38 14.95 -10.18
C GLU A 200 1.34 13.90 -11.28
N CYS A 201 2.22 12.88 -11.23
CA CYS A 201 2.30 11.79 -12.20
C CYS A 201 2.25 12.32 -13.64
N ILE A 202 3.00 13.39 -13.96
CA ILE A 202 2.94 14.02 -15.30
C ILE A 202 3.55 13.09 -16.34
N ASP A 203 4.76 12.59 -16.07
CA ASP A 203 5.53 11.72 -16.97
C ASP A 203 5.54 10.25 -16.48
N PHE A 204 4.40 9.80 -15.92
CA PHE A 204 4.28 8.47 -15.35
C PHE A 204 4.52 7.36 -16.40
N LYS A 205 5.03 6.23 -15.93
CA LYS A 205 5.39 5.04 -16.69
C LYS A 205 5.25 3.81 -15.81
N TRP A 206 4.70 2.76 -16.40
CA TRP A 206 4.81 1.42 -15.85
C TRP A 206 6.13 0.78 -16.31
N LYS A 207 7.08 0.67 -15.39
CA LYS A 207 8.37 0.02 -15.60
C LYS A 207 8.16 -1.50 -15.51
N LYS A 208 8.64 -2.27 -16.49
CA LYS A 208 8.62 -3.74 -16.43
C LYS A 208 9.72 -4.24 -15.50
N ILE A 209 9.38 -5.17 -14.61
CA ILE A 209 10.28 -5.83 -13.66
C ILE A 209 10.16 -7.36 -13.78
N GLY A 210 10.94 -8.08 -12.98
CA GLY A 210 11.04 -9.55 -13.07
C GLY A 210 9.70 -10.28 -12.98
N ASN A 211 8.83 -9.85 -12.05
CA ASN A 211 7.54 -10.48 -11.78
C ASN A 211 6.32 -9.59 -12.13
N GLY A 212 6.48 -8.56 -12.97
CA GLY A 212 5.37 -7.73 -13.41
C GLY A 212 5.76 -6.29 -13.74
N TYR A 213 5.05 -5.31 -13.15
CA TYR A 213 5.23 -3.89 -13.45
C TYR A 213 5.16 -3.00 -12.21
N GLN A 214 5.87 -1.87 -12.25
CA GLN A 214 5.89 -0.84 -11.20
C GLN A 214 5.56 0.53 -11.77
N LEU A 215 4.64 1.25 -11.13
CA LEU A 215 4.41 2.66 -11.42
C LEU A 215 5.51 3.52 -10.80
N ASN A 216 5.94 4.57 -11.50
CA ASN A 216 7.02 5.46 -11.06
C ASN A 216 6.54 6.81 -10.50
N CYS A 217 5.35 6.85 -9.90
CA CYS A 217 4.81 8.03 -9.25
C CYS A 217 3.77 7.58 -8.20
N TYR A 218 3.38 8.47 -7.28
CA TYR A 218 2.40 8.21 -6.24
C TYR A 218 1.00 8.67 -6.70
N PRO A 219 0.10 7.77 -7.13
CA PRO A 219 -1.05 8.15 -7.94
C PRO A 219 -2.27 8.63 -7.12
N GLU A 220 -2.19 8.67 -5.79
CA GLU A 220 -3.36 8.77 -4.91
C GLU A 220 -4.34 9.90 -5.26
N VAL A 221 -3.82 11.09 -5.58
CA VAL A 221 -4.64 12.27 -5.88
C VAL A 221 -5.02 12.40 -7.36
N VAL A 222 -4.48 11.54 -8.24
CA VAL A 222 -4.71 11.59 -9.69
C VAL A 222 -5.43 10.36 -10.24
N ILE A 223 -5.74 9.36 -9.41
CA ILE A 223 -6.36 8.08 -9.81
C ILE A 223 -7.63 8.25 -10.64
N PHE A 224 -8.49 9.22 -10.27
CA PHE A 224 -9.75 9.45 -10.97
C PHE A 224 -9.60 10.30 -12.23
N GLU A 225 -8.49 11.05 -12.36
CA GLU A 225 -8.25 11.98 -13.46
C GLU A 225 -7.41 11.35 -14.58
N LYS A 226 -6.41 10.55 -14.23
CA LYS A 226 -5.48 9.89 -15.16
C LYS A 226 -5.90 8.46 -15.44
N THR A 227 -6.94 8.30 -16.26
CA THR A 227 -7.47 6.97 -16.61
C THR A 227 -6.42 6.08 -17.27
N GLU A 228 -5.39 6.65 -17.90
CA GLU A 228 -4.31 5.93 -18.57
C GLU A 228 -3.48 5.06 -17.61
N ILE A 229 -3.40 5.43 -16.32
CA ILE A 229 -2.77 4.59 -15.28
C ILE A 229 -3.55 3.27 -15.15
N MET A 230 -4.88 3.37 -15.14
CA MET A 230 -5.79 2.25 -14.98
C MET A 230 -5.95 1.43 -16.25
N ASP A 231 -5.97 2.09 -17.42
CA ASP A 231 -6.01 1.41 -18.72
C ASP A 231 -4.85 0.42 -18.85
N PHE A 232 -3.64 0.79 -18.42
CA PHE A 232 -2.49 -0.12 -18.40
C PHE A 232 -2.73 -1.37 -17.54
N ILE A 233 -3.36 -1.21 -16.37
CA ILE A 233 -3.68 -2.33 -15.46
C ILE A 233 -4.68 -3.30 -16.11
N PHE A 234 -5.63 -2.79 -16.91
CA PHE A 234 -6.71 -3.59 -17.49
C PHE A 234 -6.44 -4.10 -18.90
N GLU A 235 -5.42 -3.59 -19.58
CA GLU A 235 -4.94 -4.19 -20.82
C GLU A 235 -4.35 -5.59 -20.55
N ASP A 236 -4.81 -6.59 -21.32
CA ASP A 236 -4.22 -7.94 -21.31
C ASP A 236 -2.81 -7.87 -21.92
N ARG A 237 -1.79 -7.78 -21.05
CA ARG A 237 -0.37 -7.74 -21.39
C ARG A 237 0.40 -8.89 -20.79
#